data_AF-A0AAJ1WAG5-F1
#
_entry.id   AF-A0AAJ1WAG5-F1
#
_cell.length_a   1.000
_cell.length_b   1.000
_cell.length_c   1.000
_cell.angle_alpha   90.00
_cell.angle_beta   90.00
_cell.angle_gamma   90.00
#
_symmetry.space_group_name_H-M   'P 1'
#
loop_
_entity.id
_entity.type
_entity.pdbx_description
1 polymer ?
#
loop_
_entity_poly.entity_id
_entity_poly.type
_entity_poly.pdbx_seq_one_letter_code
_entity_poly.pdbx_strand_id
1 'polypeptide(L)'
;MNTELENILTSEIDPLVSTFITRVVEPENQTAIQIKDRNLERCLKEHFGLSENEPITDKHMESLIVLDVSNQEIADLSGMEHAKNIENFRFNNNRVSDLSPLGELPNIKIIGADSNQISSLETLKDCPFT
;
A
#
# COMPACT_ATOMS: atom_id res chain seq x y z
N MET A 1 -4.34 -29.07 -48.77
CA MET A 1 -3.29 -29.36 -47.77
C MET A 1 -3.74 -28.67 -46.49
N ASN A 2 -4.00 -29.46 -45.45
CA ASN A 2 -4.88 -29.16 -44.30
C ASN A 2 -4.61 -27.82 -43.58
N THR A 3 -5.64 -26.98 -43.56
CA THR A 3 -6.04 -26.10 -42.46
C THR A 3 -7.05 -26.86 -41.62
N GLU A 4 -6.65 -27.47 -40.50
CA GLU A 4 -7.57 -28.06 -39.49
C GLU A 4 -6.80 -28.65 -38.28
N LEU A 5 -6.17 -27.79 -37.46
CA LEU A 5 -5.63 -28.20 -36.14
C LEU A 5 -6.01 -27.25 -34.99
N GLU A 6 -7.00 -26.37 -35.16
CA GLU A 6 -7.50 -25.51 -34.07
C GLU A 6 -8.91 -25.89 -33.57
N ASN A 7 -9.50 -27.02 -33.98
CA ASN A 7 -10.91 -27.28 -33.71
C ASN A 7 -11.26 -28.66 -33.11
N ILE A 8 -10.37 -29.27 -32.33
CA ILE A 8 -10.64 -30.56 -31.66
C ILE A 8 -10.37 -30.47 -30.16
N LEU A 9 -11.15 -29.67 -29.42
CA LEU A 9 -11.25 -29.79 -27.95
C LEU A 9 -12.63 -29.39 -27.39
N THR A 10 -13.66 -29.24 -28.22
CA THR A 10 -15.01 -28.82 -27.77
C THR A 10 -16.02 -29.97 -27.60
N SER A 11 -15.62 -31.24 -27.66
CA SER A 11 -16.58 -32.36 -27.59
C SER A 11 -16.52 -33.24 -26.33
N GLU A 12 -15.71 -32.94 -25.30
CA GLU A 12 -15.68 -33.74 -24.06
C GLU A 12 -15.46 -32.89 -22.79
N ILE A 13 -16.12 -31.73 -22.69
CA ILE A 13 -16.16 -31.00 -21.43
C ILE A 13 -17.54 -31.23 -20.79
N ASP A 14 -17.54 -32.01 -19.71
CA ASP A 14 -18.67 -32.18 -18.80
C ASP A 14 -19.30 -30.81 -18.48
N PRO A 15 -20.64 -30.64 -18.53
CA PRO A 15 -21.29 -29.37 -18.21
C PRO A 15 -20.96 -28.83 -16.82
N LEU A 16 -20.50 -29.67 -15.87
CA LEU A 16 -19.96 -29.21 -14.59
C LEU A 16 -18.58 -28.54 -14.74
N VAL A 17 -17.71 -29.01 -15.64
CA VAL A 17 -16.39 -28.40 -15.85
C VAL A 17 -16.53 -27.04 -16.54
N SER A 18 -17.53 -26.88 -17.42
CA SER A 18 -17.87 -25.59 -18.04
C SER A 18 -18.31 -24.53 -17.03
N THR A 19 -18.77 -24.92 -15.84
CA THR A 19 -19.18 -23.98 -14.78
C THR A 19 -17.98 -23.45 -13.99
N PHE A 20 -16.79 -24.04 -14.13
CA PHE A 20 -15.55 -23.60 -13.47
C PHE A 20 -14.62 -22.75 -14.36
N ILE A 21 -14.91 -22.59 -15.65
CA ILE A 21 -14.10 -21.77 -16.58
C ILE A 21 -14.75 -20.41 -16.91
N THR A 22 -15.73 -19.98 -16.12
CA THR A 22 -16.11 -18.56 -16.06
C THR A 22 -15.44 -17.91 -14.86
N ARG A 23 -14.11 -18.10 -14.73
CA ARG A 23 -13.33 -17.16 -13.92
C ARG A 23 -13.15 -15.92 -14.78
N VAL A 24 -14.11 -15.01 -14.59
CA VAL A 24 -14.01 -13.58 -14.86
C VAL A 24 -12.54 -13.19 -14.87
N VAL A 25 -12.07 -12.72 -16.03
CA VAL A 25 -10.87 -11.89 -16.06
C VAL A 25 -11.25 -10.64 -15.28
N GLU A 26 -11.04 -10.68 -13.96
CA GLU A 26 -11.15 -9.50 -13.11
C GLU A 26 -10.02 -8.57 -13.54
N PRO A 27 -10.29 -7.35 -14.02
CA PRO A 27 -9.26 -6.32 -13.95
C PRO A 27 -8.98 -6.07 -12.46
N GLU A 28 -7.84 -5.50 -12.12
CA GLU A 28 -7.37 -5.24 -10.75
C GLU A 28 -6.93 -6.45 -9.87
N ASN A 29 -5.87 -7.14 -10.28
CA ASN A 29 -4.91 -7.66 -9.28
C ASN A 29 -4.10 -6.47 -8.72
N GLN A 30 -4.75 -5.58 -7.96
CA GLN A 30 -4.06 -4.52 -7.22
C GLN A 30 -3.30 -5.19 -6.07
N THR A 31 -1.99 -5.14 -6.14
CA THR A 31 -1.11 -5.73 -5.13
C THR A 31 -1.38 -5.09 -3.78
N ALA A 32 -1.80 -5.90 -2.82
CA ALA A 32 -1.99 -5.45 -1.44
C ALA A 32 -0.64 -5.01 -0.87
N ILE A 33 -0.57 -3.77 -0.41
CA ILE A 33 0.62 -3.23 0.25
C ILE A 33 0.69 -3.82 1.66
N GLN A 34 1.86 -4.33 2.01
CA GLN A 34 2.11 -4.91 3.33
C GLN A 34 2.45 -3.79 4.34
N ILE A 35 1.47 -3.40 5.15
CA ILE A 35 1.69 -2.52 6.29
C ILE A 35 2.00 -3.38 7.52
N LYS A 36 3.25 -3.34 8.00
CA LYS A 36 3.68 -4.25 9.08
C LYS A 36 3.11 -3.89 10.45
N ASP A 37 2.95 -2.60 10.71
CA ASP A 37 2.40 -2.11 11.97
C ASP A 37 0.87 -2.08 11.90
N ARG A 38 0.21 -2.84 12.78
CA ARG A 38 -1.26 -2.94 12.79
C ARG A 38 -1.94 -1.62 13.14
N ASN A 39 -1.31 -0.77 13.96
CA ASN A 39 -1.88 0.52 14.30
C ASN A 39 -1.80 1.46 13.10
N LEU A 40 -0.68 1.45 12.37
CA LEU A 40 -0.56 2.18 11.12
C LEU A 40 -1.55 1.68 10.07
N GLU A 41 -1.66 0.36 9.90
CA GLU A 41 -2.62 -0.26 8.98
C GLU A 41 -4.05 0.16 9.31
N ARG A 42 -4.45 0.10 10.59
CA ARG A 42 -5.76 0.56 11.05
C ARG A 42 -5.99 2.03 10.72
N CYS A 43 -5.04 2.90 11.03
CA CYS A 43 -5.17 4.33 10.75
C CYS A 43 -5.31 4.63 9.25
N LEU A 44 -4.56 3.92 8.39
CA LEU A 44 -4.69 4.03 6.94
C LEU A 44 -6.06 3.55 6.46
N LYS A 45 -6.55 2.42 6.97
CA LYS A 45 -7.91 1.92 6.66
C LYS A 45 -8.98 2.92 7.08
N GLU A 46 -8.88 3.49 8.28
CA GLU A 46 -9.78 4.54 8.75
C GLU A 46 -9.74 5.78 7.86
N HIS A 47 -8.54 6.20 7.44
CA HIS A 47 -8.35 7.35 6.54
C HIS A 47 -9.01 7.12 5.17
N PHE A 48 -8.87 5.92 4.61
CA PHE A 48 -9.42 5.56 3.30
C PHE A 48 -10.89 5.09 3.36
N GLY A 49 -11.46 4.91 4.56
CA GLY A 49 -12.82 4.40 4.73
C GLY A 49 -12.97 2.90 4.40
N LEU A 50 -11.88 2.14 4.55
CA LEU A 50 -11.81 0.72 4.22
C LEU A 50 -12.27 -0.14 5.40
N SER A 51 -12.85 -1.29 5.07
CA SER A 51 -13.15 -2.32 6.08
C SER A 51 -11.89 -3.07 6.53
N GLU A 52 -11.96 -3.81 7.65
CA GLU A 52 -10.81 -4.54 8.21
C GLU A 52 -10.19 -5.55 7.22
N ASN A 53 -11.01 -6.19 6.40
CA ASN A 53 -10.57 -7.20 5.43
C ASN A 53 -10.21 -6.63 4.05
N GLU A 54 -10.46 -5.33 3.84
CA GLU A 54 -10.20 -4.68 2.58
C GLU A 54 -8.72 -4.27 2.50
N PRO A 55 -8.00 -4.64 1.42
CA PRO A 55 -6.58 -4.39 1.32
C PRO A 55 -6.30 -2.91 1.02
N ILE A 56 -5.23 -2.39 1.60
CA ILE A 56 -4.62 -1.14 1.14
C ILE A 56 -3.85 -1.45 -0.15
N THR A 57 -4.04 -0.62 -1.17
CA THR A 57 -3.45 -0.82 -2.52
C THR A 57 -2.65 0.40 -2.94
N ASP A 58 -1.86 0.27 -4.00
CA ASP A 58 -1.08 1.40 -4.55
C ASP A 58 -1.95 2.61 -4.86
N LYS A 59 -3.16 2.41 -5.39
CA LYS A 59 -4.11 3.51 -5.66
C LYS A 59 -4.47 4.30 -4.39
N HIS A 60 -4.66 3.62 -3.26
CA HIS A 60 -4.91 4.28 -1.99
C HIS A 60 -3.71 5.13 -1.57
N MET A 61 -2.51 4.56 -1.61
CA MET A 61 -1.28 5.24 -1.19
C MET A 61 -0.88 6.38 -2.13
N GLU A 62 -1.12 6.25 -3.44
CA GLU A 62 -0.96 7.33 -4.42
C GLU A 62 -1.92 8.50 -4.17
N SER A 63 -3.09 8.24 -3.57
CA SER A 63 -4.06 9.29 -3.22
C SER A 63 -3.74 10.02 -1.91
N LEU A 64 -2.79 9.51 -1.11
CA LEU A 64 -2.47 10.03 0.21
C LEU A 64 -1.61 11.28 0.11
N ILE A 65 -2.18 12.44 0.45
CA ILE A 65 -1.48 13.74 0.44
C ILE A 65 -1.12 14.21 1.86
N VAL A 66 -2.02 13.99 2.81
CA VAL A 66 -1.87 14.43 4.20
C VAL A 66 -2.31 13.29 5.13
N LEU A 67 -1.47 12.97 6.10
CA LEU A 67 -1.78 11.98 7.12
C LEU A 67 -1.31 12.45 8.50
N ASP A 68 -2.19 12.36 9.49
CA ASP A 68 -1.85 12.52 10.90
C ASP A 68 -2.24 11.26 11.67
N VAL A 69 -1.24 10.55 12.17
CA VAL A 69 -1.34 9.34 12.99
C VAL A 69 -0.61 9.55 14.33
N SER A 70 -0.66 10.76 14.86
CA SER A 70 -0.07 11.07 16.16
C SER A 70 -0.80 10.32 17.29
N ASN A 71 -0.06 9.87 18.31
CA ASN A 71 -0.58 9.15 19.48
C ASN A 71 -1.25 7.80 19.15
N GLN A 72 -0.65 6.99 18.27
CA GLN A 72 -1.23 5.72 17.81
C GLN A 72 -0.40 4.49 18.19
N GLU A 73 0.64 4.67 19.02
CA GLU A 73 1.58 3.60 19.40
C GLU A 73 2.27 2.93 18.20
N ILE A 74 2.47 3.67 17.11
CA ILE A 74 3.12 3.16 15.89
C ILE A 74 4.62 3.01 16.14
N ALA A 75 5.21 1.89 15.73
CA ALA A 75 6.64 1.63 15.83
C ALA A 75 7.32 1.39 14.47
N ASP A 76 6.57 0.93 13.47
CA ASP A 76 7.09 0.59 12.13
C ASP A 76 6.32 1.34 11.04
N LEU A 77 7.05 2.03 10.16
CA LEU A 77 6.51 2.80 9.05
C LEU A 77 6.51 2.04 7.71
N SER A 78 6.88 0.75 7.70
CA SER A 78 6.90 -0.10 6.51
C SER A 78 5.55 -0.03 5.78
N GLY A 79 5.60 0.23 4.48
CA GLY A 79 4.46 0.48 3.61
C GLY A 79 4.29 1.97 3.25
N MET A 80 4.80 2.91 4.07
CA MET A 80 4.73 4.34 3.76
C MET A 80 5.58 4.74 2.56
N GLU A 81 6.56 3.94 2.15
CA GLU A 81 7.36 4.15 0.94
C GLU A 81 6.51 4.16 -0.35
N HIS A 82 5.28 3.63 -0.30
CA HIS A 82 4.32 3.67 -1.41
C HIS A 82 3.55 4.99 -1.50
N ALA A 83 3.54 5.83 -0.46
CA ALA A 83 2.80 7.10 -0.43
C ALA A 83 3.51 8.21 -1.22
N LYS A 84 3.75 8.01 -2.52
CA LYS A 84 4.61 8.87 -3.35
C LYS A 84 4.16 10.34 -3.43
N ASN A 85 2.88 10.62 -3.18
CA ASN A 85 2.29 11.95 -3.23
C ASN A 85 2.08 12.58 -1.86
N ILE A 86 2.55 11.95 -0.77
CA ILE A 86 2.41 12.52 0.57
C ILE A 86 3.26 13.77 0.70
N GLU A 87 2.64 14.85 1.16
CA GLU A 87 3.30 16.13 1.38
C GLU A 87 3.45 16.46 2.87
N ASN A 88 2.48 16.04 3.68
CA ASN A 88 2.45 16.30 5.11
C ASN A 88 2.17 15.03 5.89
N PHE A 89 3.17 14.56 6.63
CA PHE A 89 3.06 13.38 7.46
C PHE A 89 3.37 13.70 8.91
N ARG A 90 2.39 13.52 9.80
CA ARG A 90 2.55 13.68 11.25
C ARG A 90 2.33 12.36 11.95
N PHE A 91 3.29 11.97 12.77
CA PHE A 91 3.27 10.77 13.59
C PHE A 91 3.88 11.05 14.97
N ASN A 92 3.56 12.21 15.54
CA ASN A 92 4.08 12.63 16.84
C ASN A 92 3.60 11.70 17.97
N ASN A 93 4.37 11.58 19.05
CA ASN A 93 4.03 10.77 20.23
C ASN A 93 3.78 9.30 19.86
N ASN A 94 4.72 8.71 19.13
CA ASN A 94 4.73 7.31 18.74
C ASN A 94 6.05 6.65 19.20
N ARG A 95 6.38 5.47 18.68
CA ARG A 95 7.57 4.68 19.03
C ARG A 95 8.47 4.43 17.82
N VAL A 96 8.36 5.26 16.79
CA VAL A 96 9.12 5.11 15.54
C VAL A 96 10.60 5.38 15.82
N SER A 97 11.47 4.53 15.31
CA SER A 97 12.93 4.72 15.37
C SER A 97 13.60 4.70 14.00
N ASP A 98 12.98 4.04 13.02
CA ASP A 98 13.46 3.95 11.65
C ASP A 98 12.64 4.86 10.71
N LEU A 99 13.34 5.72 9.98
CA LEU A 99 12.78 6.62 8.98
C LEU A 99 13.07 6.15 7.54
N SER A 100 13.68 4.97 7.36
CA SER A 100 13.98 4.40 6.05
C SER A 100 12.80 4.39 5.07
N PRO A 101 11.54 4.13 5.49
CA PRO A 101 10.39 4.17 4.58
C PRO A 101 10.09 5.56 3.98
N LEU A 102 10.64 6.63 4.56
CA LEU A 102 10.39 8.01 4.12
C LEU A 102 11.50 8.55 3.19
N GLY A 103 12.67 7.90 3.14
CA GLY A 103 13.88 8.47 2.55
C GLY A 103 13.81 8.76 1.05
N GLU A 104 12.89 8.11 0.33
CA GLU A 104 12.72 8.26 -1.11
C GLU A 104 11.38 8.92 -1.50
N LEU A 105 10.69 9.57 -0.55
CA LEU A 105 9.41 10.22 -0.84
C LEU A 105 9.64 11.57 -1.54
N PRO A 106 9.26 11.72 -2.82
CA PRO A 106 9.69 12.84 -3.65
C PRO A 106 8.93 14.14 -3.38
N ASN A 107 7.82 14.09 -2.63
CA ASN A 107 6.92 15.23 -2.44
C ASN A 107 6.79 15.66 -0.97
N ILE A 108 7.54 15.05 -0.05
CA ILE A 108 7.39 15.34 1.38
C ILE A 108 7.91 16.74 1.70
N LYS A 109 7.07 17.55 2.34
CA LYS A 109 7.38 18.94 2.71
C LYS A 109 7.42 19.13 4.22
N ILE A 110 6.54 18.40 4.94
CA ILE A 110 6.37 18.52 6.38
C ILE A 110 6.39 17.13 7.00
N ILE A 111 7.31 16.93 7.96
CA ILE A 111 7.35 15.77 8.84
C ILE A 111 7.20 16.26 10.28
N GLY A 112 6.14 15.81 10.96
CA GLY A 112 6.00 15.94 12.41
C GLY A 112 6.31 14.62 13.08
N ALA A 113 7.45 14.53 13.78
CA ALA A 113 7.94 13.29 14.38
C ALA A 113 8.32 13.46 15.86
N ASP A 114 7.78 14.49 16.53
CA ASP A 114 8.09 14.80 17.92
C ASP A 114 7.74 13.62 18.83
N SER A 115 8.47 13.47 19.95
CA SER A 115 8.23 12.41 20.93
C SER A 115 8.21 10.99 20.31
N ASN A 116 9.23 10.67 19.50
CA ASN A 116 9.53 9.33 18.97
C ASN A 116 10.88 8.83 19.49
N GLN A 117 11.37 7.70 18.96
CA GLN A 117 12.65 7.07 19.30
C GLN A 117 13.71 7.24 18.19
N ILE A 118 13.59 8.33 17.42
CA ILE A 118 14.46 8.62 16.29
C ILE A 118 15.80 9.13 16.82
N SER A 119 16.87 8.47 16.41
CA SER A 119 18.25 8.82 16.80
C SER A 119 19.09 9.37 15.65
N SER A 120 18.60 9.28 14.41
CA SER A 120 19.28 9.75 13.21
C SER A 120 18.27 10.27 12.20
N LEU A 121 18.64 11.35 11.50
CA LEU A 121 17.89 11.94 10.39
C LEU A 121 18.60 11.74 9.04
N GLU A 122 19.67 10.94 9.00
CA GLU A 122 20.48 10.72 7.78
C GLU A 122 19.63 10.30 6.58
N THR A 123 18.59 9.49 6.79
CA THR A 123 17.69 9.03 5.72
C THR A 123 16.89 10.18 5.08
N LEU A 124 16.70 11.30 5.77
CA LEU A 124 15.92 12.43 5.27
C LEU A 124 16.75 13.50 4.55
N LYS A 125 18.08 13.33 4.49
CA LYS A 125 18.98 14.36 3.95
C LYS A 125 18.71 14.72 2.48
N ASP A 126 18.16 13.77 1.73
CA ASP A 126 17.89 13.88 0.30
C ASP A 126 16.41 14.22 0.01
N CYS A 127 15.58 14.35 1.05
CA CYS A 127 14.19 14.77 0.90
C CYS A 127 14.11 16.25 0.47
N PRO A 128 13.24 16.62 -0.47
CA PRO A 128 13.15 17.98 -1.00
C PRO A 128 12.34 18.89 -0.06
N PHE A 129 12.86 19.14 1.14
CA PHE A 129 12.29 20.15 2.03
C PHE A 129 12.49 21.54 1.41
N THR A 130 11.40 22.16 0.97
CA THR A 130 11.38 23.51 0.36
C THR A 130 10.40 24.41 1.06
#